data_AF-A0A9N9GZC1-F1
#
_entry.id   AF-A0A9N9GZC1-F1
#
_cell.length_a   1.000
_cell.length_b   1.000
_cell.length_c   1.000
_cell.angle_alpha   90.00
_cell.angle_beta   90.00
_cell.angle_gamma   90.00
#
_symmetry.space_group_name_H-M   'P 1'
#
loop_
_entity.id
_entity.type
_entity.pdbx_description
1 polymer ?
#
loop_
_entity_poly.entity_id
_entity_poly.type
_entity_poly.pdbx_seq_one_letter_code
_entity_poly.pdbx_strand_id
1 'polypeptide(L)'
;ASQGNYTPFLLGWDAHGLPTEHKMLQIYKDKKNDLRPLCHQFALEQSQIQREQLKKLGLFTDYNQYYITLDKNYEAEQIRVFGEMVKKGLIYQGFRPIQWSCGHETALAEAEIEYLPKKDTSLYFKVKLAKTPAFLGQEDINLLGGKLKVAKVFLGEELLGLNYFHPYHKDIKGYIVDGSDFIEEGEGTGIVHLAPAFGAEDFAAAKKEKLIVDCPVESNGLFNEKIGVPELIEPLKNLTQLKSLYVDNTDVNNGIEHLPESLKYISYSTERRPESKVKEIAEQLEWIGKHFS
;
A
#
# COMPACT_ATOMS: atom_id res chain seq x y z
N ALA A 1 -24.83 30.14 27.48
CA ALA A 1 -25.54 30.23 28.77
C ALA A 1 -25.32 31.55 29.53
N SER A 2 -24.12 31.87 30.02
CA SER A 2 -23.91 33.01 30.94
C SER A 2 -24.19 34.42 30.38
N GLN A 3 -24.20 34.57 29.05
CA GLN A 3 -24.57 35.82 28.36
C GLN A 3 -26.06 35.91 27.98
N GLY A 4 -26.90 34.99 28.46
CA GLY A 4 -28.34 34.95 28.13
C GLY A 4 -28.68 34.26 26.79
N ASN A 5 -27.68 33.75 26.07
CA ASN A 5 -27.90 33.04 24.80
C ASN A 5 -28.48 31.63 25.03
N TYR A 6 -29.43 31.24 24.17
CA TYR A 6 -29.90 29.85 24.05
C TYR A 6 -28.79 28.98 23.43
N THR A 7 -28.23 28.09 24.22
CA THR A 7 -27.09 27.25 23.84
C THR A 7 -27.42 25.78 24.12
N PRO A 8 -28.27 25.12 23.30
CA PRO A 8 -28.54 23.70 23.45
C PRO A 8 -27.26 22.92 23.19
N PHE A 9 -26.96 22.00 24.09
CA PHE A 9 -25.83 21.10 23.98
C PHE A 9 -26.37 19.69 24.20
N LEU A 10 -26.13 18.83 23.22
CA LEU A 10 -26.60 17.44 23.20
C LEU A 10 -25.40 16.53 23.11
N LEU A 11 -25.44 15.45 23.87
CA LEU A 11 -24.43 14.41 23.76
C LEU A 11 -24.62 13.61 22.47
N GLY A 12 -23.51 13.15 21.94
CA GLY A 12 -23.44 12.37 20.71
C GLY A 12 -22.43 11.25 20.86
N TRP A 13 -22.77 10.07 20.32
CA TRP A 13 -21.83 8.96 20.23
C TRP A 13 -21.68 8.48 18.79
N ASP A 14 -20.43 8.32 18.38
CA ASP A 14 -20.10 7.54 17.21
C ASP A 14 -19.91 6.08 17.61
N ALA A 15 -20.72 5.23 17.00
CA ALA A 15 -20.91 3.84 17.38
C ALA A 15 -20.66 2.85 16.23
N HIS A 16 -20.19 3.33 15.08
CA HIS A 16 -19.79 2.51 13.93
C HIS A 16 -18.27 2.54 13.73
N GLY A 17 -17.78 1.75 12.75
CA GLY A 17 -16.42 1.87 12.22
C GLY A 17 -15.38 0.91 12.79
N LEU A 18 -14.20 0.98 12.19
CA LEU A 18 -13.06 0.08 12.44
C LEU A 18 -12.63 -0.02 13.90
N PRO A 19 -12.62 1.06 14.72
CA PRO A 19 -12.19 0.95 16.12
C PRO A 19 -13.01 -0.06 16.93
N THR A 20 -14.33 -0.06 16.75
CA THR A 20 -15.23 -0.99 17.44
C THR A 20 -15.02 -2.42 16.92
N GLU A 21 -14.92 -2.59 15.61
CA GLU A 21 -14.69 -3.90 15.00
C GLU A 21 -13.36 -4.52 15.43
N HIS A 22 -12.28 -3.73 15.45
CA HIS A 22 -10.96 -4.19 15.90
C HIS A 22 -10.99 -4.61 17.36
N LYS A 23 -11.70 -3.85 18.21
CA LYS A 23 -11.85 -4.20 19.61
C LYS A 23 -12.58 -5.54 19.77
N MET A 24 -13.63 -5.78 18.99
CA MET A 24 -14.36 -7.06 19.01
C MET A 24 -13.50 -8.20 18.49
N LEU A 25 -12.73 -8.01 17.42
CA LEU A 25 -11.78 -8.99 16.90
C LEU A 25 -10.71 -9.37 17.93
N GLN A 26 -10.20 -8.41 18.71
CA GLN A 26 -9.23 -8.68 19.78
C GLN A 26 -9.81 -9.53 20.91
N ILE A 27 -11.09 -9.31 21.25
CA ILE A 27 -11.77 -10.01 22.35
C ILE A 27 -12.18 -11.41 21.92
N TYR A 28 -12.84 -11.54 20.76
CA TYR A 28 -13.47 -12.79 20.34
C TYR A 28 -12.59 -13.67 19.44
N LYS A 29 -11.48 -13.14 18.90
CA LYS A 29 -10.47 -13.83 18.06
C LYS A 29 -11.01 -14.61 16.85
N ASP A 30 -12.31 -14.54 16.58
CA ASP A 30 -12.99 -15.27 15.53
C ASP A 30 -13.39 -14.32 14.40
N LYS A 31 -12.72 -14.46 13.26
CA LYS A 31 -12.99 -13.70 12.03
C LYS A 31 -14.18 -14.26 11.23
N LYS A 32 -14.70 -15.45 11.54
CA LYS A 32 -15.70 -16.14 10.70
C LYS A 32 -17.14 -15.78 11.01
N ASN A 33 -17.42 -15.24 12.19
CA ASN A 33 -18.78 -14.92 12.61
C ASN A 33 -19.13 -13.45 12.39
N ASP A 34 -20.41 -13.20 12.15
CA ASP A 34 -20.95 -11.85 12.06
C ASP A 34 -20.79 -11.11 13.40
N LEU A 35 -19.85 -10.16 13.44
CA LEU A 35 -19.53 -9.38 14.64
C LEU A 35 -20.51 -8.23 14.87
N ARG A 36 -21.38 -7.88 13.92
CA ARG A 36 -22.24 -6.70 14.01
C ARG A 36 -23.09 -6.65 15.29
N PRO A 37 -23.72 -7.74 15.76
CA PRO A 37 -24.47 -7.71 17.02
C PRO A 37 -23.58 -7.42 18.24
N LEU A 38 -22.36 -7.97 18.24
CA LEU A 38 -21.38 -7.75 19.31
C LEU A 38 -20.87 -6.30 19.31
N CYS A 39 -20.53 -5.77 18.13
CA CYS A 39 -20.15 -4.36 17.96
C CYS A 39 -21.27 -3.43 18.43
N HIS A 40 -22.52 -3.71 18.03
CA HIS A 40 -23.68 -2.93 18.42
C HIS A 40 -23.90 -2.92 19.94
N GLN A 41 -23.86 -4.08 20.58
CA GLN A 41 -23.99 -4.19 22.03
C GLN A 41 -22.85 -3.46 22.74
N PHE A 42 -21.61 -3.69 22.32
CA PHE A 42 -20.44 -3.05 22.90
C PHE A 42 -20.53 -1.53 22.81
N ALA A 43 -20.90 -0.98 21.65
CA ALA A 43 -21.02 0.47 21.46
C ALA A 43 -22.10 1.07 22.38
N LEU A 44 -23.23 0.40 22.57
CA LEU A 44 -24.28 0.84 23.51
C LEU A 44 -23.79 0.83 24.97
N GLU A 45 -23.14 -0.25 25.39
CA GLU A 45 -22.59 -0.38 26.74
C GLU A 45 -21.53 0.70 27.02
N GLN A 46 -20.60 0.94 26.09
CA GLN A 46 -19.59 1.98 26.23
C GLN A 46 -20.22 3.38 26.25
N SER A 47 -21.22 3.65 25.40
CA SER A 47 -21.94 4.93 25.40
C SER A 47 -22.59 5.20 26.75
N GLN A 48 -23.20 4.19 27.37
CA GLN A 48 -23.82 4.31 28.69
C GLN A 48 -22.79 4.59 29.79
N ILE A 49 -21.65 3.90 29.79
CA ILE A 49 -20.56 4.13 30.74
C ILE A 49 -20.02 5.56 30.62
N GLN A 50 -19.75 5.99 29.39
CA GLN A 50 -19.25 7.35 29.11
C GLN A 50 -20.26 8.42 29.54
N ARG A 51 -21.56 8.19 29.30
CA ARG A 51 -22.62 9.10 29.74
C ARG A 51 -22.61 9.31 31.26
N GLU A 52 -22.49 8.23 32.03
CA GLU A 52 -22.42 8.34 33.50
C GLU A 52 -21.12 9.02 33.97
N GLN A 53 -20.01 8.83 33.26
CA GLN A 53 -18.76 9.53 33.55
C GLN A 53 -18.89 11.04 33.29
N LEU A 54 -19.46 11.44 32.15
CA LEU A 54 -19.70 12.87 31.82
C LEU A 54 -20.64 13.53 32.84
N LYS A 55 -21.64 12.78 33.34
CA LYS A 55 -22.52 13.22 34.43
C LYS A 55 -21.75 13.48 35.71
N LYS A 56 -20.82 12.59 36.08
CA LYS A 56 -19.95 12.76 37.25
C LYS A 56 -18.99 13.95 37.10
N LEU A 57 -18.55 14.25 35.88
CA LEU A 57 -17.72 15.42 35.58
C LEU A 57 -18.49 16.74 35.63
N GLY A 58 -19.82 16.71 35.78
CA GLY A 58 -20.65 17.91 35.90
C GLY A 58 -20.90 18.60 34.56
N LEU A 59 -20.84 17.87 33.44
CA LEU A 59 -21.14 18.44 32.13
C LEU A 59 -22.61 18.87 32.06
N PHE A 60 -22.87 20.11 31.66
CA PHE A 60 -24.23 20.67 31.61
C PHE A 60 -24.90 20.33 30.27
N THR A 61 -25.70 19.26 30.26
CA THR A 61 -26.46 18.75 29.11
C THR A 61 -27.73 18.08 29.60
N ASP A 62 -28.73 17.91 28.72
CA ASP A 62 -29.78 16.92 28.96
C ASP A 62 -29.20 15.53 28.69
N TYR A 63 -29.26 14.65 29.69
CA TYR A 63 -28.74 13.28 29.59
C TYR A 63 -29.78 12.29 29.01
N ASN A 64 -31.04 12.72 28.91
CA ASN A 64 -32.12 11.94 28.32
C ASN A 64 -32.26 12.23 26.82
N GLN A 65 -31.72 13.35 26.34
CA GLN A 65 -31.66 13.71 24.92
C GLN A 65 -30.22 13.61 24.41
N TYR A 66 -30.00 12.70 23.48
CA TYR A 66 -28.71 12.49 22.84
C TYR A 66 -28.93 11.86 21.46
N TYR A 67 -27.89 11.90 20.62
CA TYR A 67 -27.87 11.15 19.38
C TYR A 67 -26.80 10.04 19.44
N ILE A 68 -27.05 8.97 18.71
CA ILE A 68 -26.09 7.89 18.50
C ILE A 68 -26.19 7.46 17.04
N THR A 69 -25.06 7.20 16.40
CA THR A 69 -25.04 6.88 14.96
C THR A 69 -25.70 5.55 14.61
N LEU A 70 -25.96 4.68 15.60
CA LEU A 70 -26.74 3.43 15.45
C LEU A 70 -28.27 3.64 15.44
N ASP A 71 -28.76 4.85 15.78
CA ASP A 71 -30.20 5.12 15.77
C ASP A 71 -30.75 4.98 14.34
N LYS A 72 -31.90 4.31 14.20
CA LYS A 72 -32.49 4.01 12.88
C LYS A 72 -32.92 5.26 12.12
N ASN A 73 -33.28 6.34 12.80
CA ASN A 73 -33.55 7.61 12.14
C ASN A 73 -32.25 8.26 11.66
N TYR A 74 -31.18 8.16 12.44
CA TYR A 74 -29.85 8.67 12.05
C TYR A 74 -29.33 7.95 10.79
N GLU A 75 -29.38 6.62 10.78
CA GLU A 75 -29.03 5.80 9.61
C GLU A 75 -29.90 6.14 8.39
N ALA A 76 -31.20 6.34 8.60
CA ALA A 76 -32.11 6.74 7.53
C ALA A 76 -31.77 8.12 6.95
N GLU A 77 -31.38 9.10 7.77
CA GLU A 77 -30.92 10.40 7.28
C GLU A 77 -29.58 10.28 6.52
N GLN A 78 -28.65 9.46 6.98
CA GLN A 78 -27.41 9.19 6.23
C GLN A 78 -27.70 8.63 4.83
N ILE A 79 -28.60 7.66 4.72
CA ILE A 79 -29.01 7.09 3.42
C ILE A 79 -29.68 8.15 2.54
N ARG A 80 -30.51 9.03 3.09
CA ARG A 80 -31.13 10.12 2.33
C ARG A 80 -30.09 11.08 1.76
N VAL A 81 -29.12 11.51 2.59
CA VAL A 81 -28.02 12.37 2.14
C VAL A 81 -27.21 11.70 1.03
N PHE A 82 -26.87 10.42 1.20
CA PHE A 82 -26.20 9.63 0.16
C PHE A 82 -27.03 9.60 -1.14
N GLY A 83 -28.34 9.35 -1.05
CA GLY A 83 -29.25 9.35 -2.19
C GLY A 83 -29.30 10.71 -2.92
N GLU A 84 -29.28 11.81 -2.19
CA GLU A 84 -29.20 13.16 -2.79
C GLU A 84 -27.85 13.41 -3.47
N MET A 85 -26.74 12.91 -2.92
CA MET A 85 -25.43 12.99 -3.56
C MET A 85 -25.39 12.17 -4.86
N VAL A 86 -26.00 10.98 -4.87
CA VAL A 86 -26.15 10.15 -6.08
C VAL A 86 -26.96 10.89 -7.15
N LYS A 87 -28.11 11.47 -6.80
CA LYS A 87 -28.95 12.24 -7.73
C LYS A 87 -28.22 13.43 -8.36
N LYS A 88 -27.29 14.04 -7.63
CA LYS A 88 -26.46 15.15 -8.09
C LYS A 88 -25.23 14.71 -8.90
N GLY A 89 -25.01 13.40 -9.07
CA GLY A 89 -23.84 12.86 -9.79
C GLY A 89 -22.53 13.01 -9.02
N LEU A 90 -22.58 13.17 -7.69
CA LEU A 90 -21.41 13.32 -6.82
C LEU A 90 -20.82 11.97 -6.38
N ILE A 91 -21.56 10.88 -6.57
CA ILE A 91 -21.15 9.52 -6.24
C ILE A 91 -20.95 8.74 -7.54
N TYR A 92 -19.80 8.08 -7.67
CA TYR A 92 -19.49 7.17 -8.78
C TYR A 92 -18.71 5.97 -8.25
N GLN A 93 -18.73 4.88 -9.03
CA GLN A 93 -17.89 3.70 -8.78
C GLN A 93 -16.75 3.68 -9.81
N GLY A 94 -15.54 3.47 -9.34
CA GLY A 94 -14.36 3.38 -10.20
C GLY A 94 -13.26 2.55 -9.56
N PHE A 95 -12.39 1.99 -10.40
CA PHE A 95 -11.16 1.35 -9.96
C PHE A 95 -10.06 2.41 -9.85
N ARG A 96 -9.41 2.50 -8.70
CA ARG A 96 -8.31 3.41 -8.42
C ARG A 96 -7.41 2.78 -7.36
N PRO A 97 -6.09 2.99 -7.40
CA PRO A 97 -5.23 2.77 -6.25
C PRO A 97 -5.73 3.62 -5.07
N ILE A 98 -5.82 2.99 -3.92
CA ILE A 98 -6.29 3.58 -2.67
C ILE A 98 -5.35 3.16 -1.55
N GLN A 99 -5.37 3.91 -0.45
CA GLN A 99 -4.68 3.48 0.75
C GLN A 99 -5.37 2.22 1.27
N TRP A 100 -4.60 1.16 1.49
CA TRP A 100 -5.11 -0.15 1.86
C TRP A 100 -4.39 -0.69 3.09
N SER A 101 -5.15 -1.09 4.10
CA SER A 101 -4.61 -1.72 5.30
C SER A 101 -4.64 -3.24 5.16
N CYS A 102 -3.50 -3.86 4.82
CA CYS A 102 -3.39 -5.31 4.67
C CYS A 102 -3.76 -6.10 5.94
N GLY A 103 -3.58 -5.52 7.13
CA GLY A 103 -3.93 -6.19 8.41
C GLY A 103 -5.44 -6.27 8.67
N HIS A 104 -6.19 -5.33 8.09
CA HIS A 104 -7.64 -5.18 8.27
C HIS A 104 -8.43 -5.47 6.98
N GLU A 105 -7.71 -5.67 5.88
CA GLU A 105 -8.26 -5.98 4.55
C GLU A 105 -9.34 -4.98 4.12
N THR A 106 -9.06 -3.69 4.32
CA THR A 106 -9.98 -2.61 4.01
C THR A 106 -9.27 -1.37 3.48
N ALA A 107 -10.03 -0.57 2.74
CA ALA A 107 -9.65 0.76 2.30
C ALA A 107 -9.56 1.73 3.48
N LEU A 108 -8.59 2.62 3.45
CA LEU A 108 -8.47 3.74 4.39
C LEU A 108 -8.63 5.07 3.66
N ALA A 109 -9.27 6.03 4.33
CA ALA A 109 -9.28 7.42 3.91
C ALA A 109 -7.97 8.10 4.32
N GLU A 110 -7.60 9.17 3.62
CA GLU A 110 -6.38 9.95 3.93
C GLU A 110 -6.36 10.46 5.38
N ALA A 111 -7.54 10.83 5.91
CA ALA A 111 -7.69 11.29 7.29
C ALA A 111 -7.46 10.18 8.34
N GLU A 112 -7.40 8.91 7.92
CA GLU A 112 -7.13 7.75 8.78
C GLU A 112 -5.64 7.33 8.73
N ILE A 113 -4.81 8.01 7.92
CA ILE A 113 -3.40 7.70 7.75
C ILE A 113 -2.55 8.51 8.72
N GLU A 114 -1.68 7.82 9.46
CA GLU A 114 -0.64 8.42 10.28
C GLU A 114 0.75 8.10 9.71
N TYR A 115 1.58 9.14 9.57
CA TYR A 115 2.93 9.00 9.03
C TYR A 115 3.94 8.74 10.15
N LEU A 116 4.67 7.63 10.02
CA LEU A 116 5.77 7.28 10.91
C LEU A 116 7.09 7.24 10.12
N PRO A 117 8.19 7.76 10.67
CA PRO A 117 9.51 7.60 10.06
C PRO A 117 9.84 6.12 9.91
N LYS A 118 10.12 5.68 8.68
CA LYS A 118 10.54 4.32 8.37
C LYS A 118 11.81 4.35 7.56
N LYS A 119 12.73 3.44 7.85
CA LYS A 119 13.94 3.22 7.05
C LYS A 119 13.65 2.15 6.01
N ASP A 120 13.62 2.53 4.74
CA ASP A 120 13.44 1.62 3.60
C ASP A 120 14.70 1.50 2.74
N THR A 121 14.74 0.46 1.91
CA THR A 121 15.86 0.19 0.99
C THR A 121 15.62 0.93 -0.32
N SER A 122 16.55 1.81 -0.70
CA SER A 122 16.58 2.42 -2.03
C SER A 122 17.44 1.59 -2.97
N LEU A 123 16.91 1.27 -4.15
CA LEU A 123 17.58 0.48 -5.18
C LEU A 123 17.66 1.27 -6.48
N TYR A 124 18.81 1.21 -7.12
CA TYR A 124 19.02 1.73 -8.47
C TYR A 124 19.33 0.56 -9.39
N PHE A 125 18.53 0.38 -10.43
CA PHE A 125 18.75 -0.65 -11.44
C PHE A 125 18.83 -0.03 -12.82
N LYS A 126 19.49 -0.75 -13.72
CA LYS A 126 19.65 -0.34 -15.11
C LYS A 126 18.70 -1.14 -15.97
N VAL A 127 18.02 -0.46 -16.87
CA VAL A 127 17.24 -1.08 -17.94
C VAL A 127 18.00 -1.00 -19.25
N LYS A 128 18.02 -2.09 -20.00
CA LYS A 128 18.67 -2.14 -21.31
C LYS A 128 17.67 -1.73 -22.38
N LEU A 129 18.00 -0.72 -23.19
CA LEU A 129 17.20 -0.37 -24.35
C LEU A 129 17.19 -1.53 -25.36
N ALA A 130 16.03 -1.80 -25.96
CA ALA A 130 15.86 -2.85 -26.97
C ALA A 130 16.62 -2.52 -28.26
N LYS A 131 16.75 -1.23 -28.56
CA LYS A 131 17.53 -0.70 -29.67
C LYS A 131 18.16 0.61 -29.23
N THR A 132 19.46 0.78 -29.48
CA THR A 132 20.12 2.06 -29.26
C THR A 132 19.59 3.07 -30.27
N PRO A 133 18.94 4.16 -29.83
CA PRO A 133 18.46 5.21 -30.71
C PRO A 133 19.63 5.96 -31.36
N ALA A 134 19.41 6.48 -32.56
CA ALA A 134 20.47 7.14 -33.35
C ALA A 134 21.09 8.34 -32.61
N PHE A 135 20.30 9.03 -31.78
CA PHE A 135 20.81 10.16 -31.01
C PHE A 135 21.79 9.73 -29.91
N LEU A 136 21.79 8.48 -29.42
CA LEU A 136 22.76 8.04 -28.41
C LEU A 136 24.14 7.68 -28.99
N GLY A 137 24.26 7.49 -30.32
CA GLY A 137 25.50 7.00 -30.94
C GLY A 137 25.79 5.53 -30.64
N GLN A 138 26.85 4.97 -31.23
CA GLN A 138 27.23 3.54 -31.12
C GLN A 138 28.22 3.24 -29.98
N GLU A 139 28.52 4.18 -29.09
CA GLU A 139 29.51 3.93 -28.04
C GLU A 139 28.89 3.14 -26.88
N ASP A 140 29.48 1.98 -26.59
CA ASP A 140 29.17 1.17 -25.41
C ASP A 140 29.61 1.92 -24.15
N ILE A 141 28.71 2.71 -23.56
CA ILE A 141 28.96 3.40 -22.30
C ILE A 141 28.82 2.39 -21.16
N ASN A 142 29.93 1.77 -20.76
CA ASN A 142 30.02 0.93 -19.57
C ASN A 142 29.75 1.77 -18.31
N LEU A 143 28.52 1.69 -17.78
CA LEU A 143 28.08 2.48 -16.62
C LEU A 143 28.52 1.92 -15.24
N LEU A 144 29.54 1.06 -15.11
CA LEU A 144 29.93 0.49 -13.81
C LEU A 144 31.39 0.79 -13.45
N GLY A 145 31.58 1.74 -12.53
CA GLY A 145 32.81 1.93 -11.76
C GLY A 145 33.87 2.84 -12.41
N GLY A 146 33.96 4.09 -11.96
CA GLY A 146 35.00 5.05 -12.37
C GLY A 146 34.51 6.50 -12.42
N LYS A 147 35.40 7.45 -12.69
CA LYS A 147 35.00 8.83 -13.06
C LYS A 147 34.35 8.79 -14.44
N LEU A 148 33.02 8.76 -14.46
CA LEU A 148 32.23 8.85 -15.69
C LEU A 148 32.32 10.28 -16.26
N LYS A 149 32.35 10.40 -17.58
CA LYS A 149 32.19 11.67 -18.29
C LYS A 149 30.87 11.64 -19.05
N VAL A 150 30.18 12.76 -19.08
CA VAL A 150 28.97 12.91 -19.90
C VAL A 150 29.36 12.78 -21.36
N ALA A 151 28.94 11.70 -22.00
CA ALA A 151 29.17 11.47 -23.42
C ALA A 151 28.23 12.34 -24.28
N LYS A 152 26.97 12.48 -23.85
CA LYS A 152 25.94 13.24 -24.54
C LYS A 152 24.83 13.70 -23.61
N VAL A 153 24.19 14.81 -23.99
CA VAL A 153 22.96 15.34 -23.38
C VAL A 153 21.90 15.43 -24.48
N PHE A 154 20.66 15.11 -24.13
CA PHE A 154 19.50 15.09 -25.01
C PHE A 154 18.27 15.48 -24.20
N LEU A 155 17.17 15.83 -24.89
CA LEU A 155 15.90 16.18 -24.25
C LEU A 155 15.16 14.91 -23.83
N GLY A 156 14.42 14.98 -22.71
CA GLY A 156 13.61 13.86 -22.22
C GLY A 156 12.56 13.38 -23.24
N GLU A 157 12.02 14.30 -24.05
CA GLU A 157 11.08 13.98 -25.13
C GLU A 157 11.68 13.01 -26.18
N GLU A 158 13.01 13.03 -26.36
CA GLU A 158 13.70 12.12 -27.29
C GLU A 158 13.71 10.67 -26.79
N LEU A 159 13.42 10.43 -25.50
CA LEU A 159 13.30 9.10 -24.92
C LEU A 159 11.91 8.48 -25.10
N LEU A 160 10.88 9.29 -25.36
CA LEU A 160 9.49 8.82 -25.36
C LEU A 160 9.26 7.76 -26.44
N GLY A 161 8.57 6.68 -26.08
CA GLY A 161 8.28 5.54 -26.96
C GLY A 161 9.46 4.59 -27.19
N LEU A 162 10.66 4.86 -26.63
CA LEU A 162 11.77 3.92 -26.73
C LEU A 162 11.45 2.63 -25.96
N ASN A 163 11.66 1.50 -26.62
CA ASN A 163 11.48 0.20 -26.01
C ASN A 163 12.70 -0.19 -25.17
N TYR A 164 12.46 -0.81 -24.03
CA TYR A 164 13.48 -1.41 -23.17
C TYR A 164 13.09 -2.84 -22.80
N PHE A 165 14.08 -3.65 -22.47
CA PHE A 165 13.86 -4.99 -21.93
C PHE A 165 13.39 -4.88 -20.49
N HIS A 166 12.23 -5.48 -20.18
CA HIS A 166 11.75 -5.49 -18.81
C HIS A 166 12.81 -6.12 -17.89
N PRO A 167 13.11 -5.54 -16.72
CA PRO A 167 14.17 -6.04 -15.84
C PRO A 167 13.91 -7.47 -15.36
N TYR A 168 12.64 -7.91 -15.33
CA TYR A 168 12.21 -9.19 -14.77
C TYR A 168 11.64 -10.17 -15.80
N HIS A 169 11.07 -9.68 -16.90
CA HIS A 169 10.32 -10.51 -17.85
C HIS A 169 11.01 -10.44 -19.21
N LYS A 170 11.79 -11.46 -19.55
CA LYS A 170 12.59 -11.50 -20.78
C LYS A 170 11.74 -11.40 -22.05
N ASP A 171 10.49 -11.83 -21.97
CA ASP A 171 9.56 -11.86 -23.09
C ASP A 171 8.74 -10.56 -23.22
N ILE A 172 8.82 -9.66 -22.23
CA ILE A 172 8.09 -8.40 -22.20
C ILE A 172 9.05 -7.24 -22.50
N LYS A 173 8.62 -6.37 -23.42
CA LYS A 173 9.27 -5.08 -23.65
C LYS A 173 8.40 -3.99 -23.02
N GLY A 174 9.01 -3.15 -22.20
CA GLY A 174 8.42 -1.90 -21.77
C GLY A 174 8.75 -0.79 -22.76
N TYR A 175 8.07 0.35 -22.65
CA TYR A 175 8.40 1.56 -23.38
C TYR A 175 8.33 2.77 -22.45
N ILE A 176 9.09 3.81 -22.79
CA ILE A 176 9.15 5.04 -22.00
C ILE A 176 7.93 5.90 -22.31
N VAL A 177 7.27 6.38 -21.27
CA VAL A 177 6.08 7.25 -21.34
C VAL A 177 6.38 8.58 -20.69
N ASP A 178 5.54 9.57 -21.00
CA ASP A 178 5.65 10.90 -20.43
C ASP A 178 5.14 10.92 -18.99
N GLY A 179 6.01 11.32 -18.07
CA GLY A 179 5.73 11.50 -16.64
C GLY A 179 5.99 12.91 -16.14
N SER A 180 6.09 13.90 -17.04
CA SER A 180 6.47 15.28 -16.67
C SER A 180 5.53 15.94 -15.65
N ASP A 181 4.30 15.43 -15.52
CA ASP A 181 3.29 15.98 -14.62
C ASP A 181 3.55 15.66 -13.13
N PHE A 182 4.43 14.70 -12.83
CA PHE A 182 4.66 14.20 -11.47
C PHE A 182 6.12 13.80 -11.16
N ILE A 183 7.03 13.89 -12.13
CA ILE A 183 8.46 13.67 -11.91
C ILE A 183 9.12 15.00 -11.55
N GLU A 184 9.68 15.08 -10.35
CA GLU A 184 10.39 16.27 -9.87
C GLU A 184 11.91 16.21 -10.10
N GLU A 185 12.53 17.38 -10.23
CA GLU A 185 13.99 17.50 -10.25
C GLU A 185 14.56 17.47 -8.82
N GLY A 186 15.69 16.76 -8.62
CA GLY A 186 16.44 16.77 -7.37
C GLY A 186 16.42 15.47 -6.58
N GLU A 187 15.51 14.55 -6.90
CA GLU A 187 15.43 13.22 -6.27
C GLU A 187 15.48 12.07 -7.30
N GLY A 188 16.07 10.94 -6.90
CA GLY A 188 16.19 9.76 -7.74
C GLY A 188 17.08 9.95 -8.97
N THR A 189 16.64 9.45 -10.13
CA THR A 189 17.43 9.48 -11.39
C THR A 189 16.80 10.31 -12.51
N GLY A 190 15.60 10.86 -12.28
CA GLY A 190 14.76 11.47 -13.33
C GLY A 190 14.04 10.45 -14.23
N ILE A 191 14.30 9.14 -14.07
CA ILE A 191 13.53 8.05 -14.70
C ILE A 191 12.85 7.26 -13.59
N VAL A 192 11.53 7.13 -13.67
CA VAL A 192 10.69 6.51 -12.63
C VAL A 192 10.05 5.23 -13.16
N HIS A 193 10.06 4.19 -12.34
CA HIS A 193 9.32 2.95 -12.62
C HIS A 193 7.83 3.19 -12.44
N LEU A 194 7.02 2.74 -13.40
CA LEU A 194 5.58 2.90 -13.40
C LEU A 194 4.88 1.60 -12.98
N ALA A 195 4.18 1.64 -11.84
CA ALA A 195 3.45 0.53 -11.23
C ALA A 195 1.97 0.90 -10.98
N PRO A 196 1.09 0.78 -11.99
CA PRO A 196 -0.25 1.40 -12.00
C PRO A 196 -1.19 0.93 -10.90
N ALA A 197 -0.97 -0.27 -10.34
CA ALA A 197 -1.79 -0.81 -9.26
C ALA A 197 -1.45 -0.20 -7.89
N PHE A 198 -0.30 0.48 -7.76
CA PHE A 198 0.27 0.87 -6.47
C PHE A 198 0.47 2.39 -6.31
N GLY A 199 0.32 3.17 -7.38
CA GLY A 199 0.49 4.63 -7.36
C GLY A 199 -0.66 5.35 -8.07
N ALA A 200 -1.17 6.43 -7.47
CA ALA A 200 -2.23 7.23 -8.09
C ALA A 200 -1.75 7.94 -9.37
N GLU A 201 -0.51 8.43 -9.37
CA GLU A 201 0.15 9.06 -10.51
C GLU A 201 0.43 8.03 -11.61
N ASP A 202 0.99 6.88 -11.25
CA ASP A 202 1.22 5.75 -12.15
C ASP A 202 -0.08 5.28 -12.81
N PHE A 203 -1.17 5.20 -12.05
CA PHE A 203 -2.49 4.84 -12.58
C PHE A 203 -3.01 5.88 -13.58
N ALA A 204 -2.82 7.17 -13.31
CA ALA A 204 -3.23 8.23 -14.21
C ALA A 204 -2.44 8.18 -15.54
N ALA A 205 -1.12 8.01 -15.46
CA ALA A 205 -0.26 7.82 -16.62
C ALA A 205 -0.62 6.55 -17.40
N ALA A 206 -0.84 5.42 -16.71
CA ALA A 206 -1.28 4.17 -17.32
C ALA A 206 -2.62 4.29 -18.04
N LYS A 207 -3.57 5.03 -17.46
CA LYS A 207 -4.88 5.25 -18.08
C LYS A 207 -4.78 6.10 -19.35
N LYS A 208 -3.92 7.14 -19.36
CA LYS A 208 -3.62 7.97 -20.54
C LYS A 208 -3.05 7.12 -21.68
N GLU A 209 -2.13 6.22 -21.34
CA GLU A 209 -1.43 5.33 -22.25
C GLU A 209 -2.19 4.02 -22.57
N LYS A 210 -3.36 3.81 -21.93
CA LYS A 210 -4.19 2.59 -22.05
C LYS A 210 -3.42 1.30 -21.69
N LEU A 211 -2.54 1.40 -20.69
CA LEU A 211 -1.80 0.28 -20.14
C LEU A 211 -2.73 -0.64 -19.33
N ILE A 212 -2.38 -1.92 -19.31
CA ILE A 212 -3.03 -2.90 -18.44
C ILE A 212 -2.63 -2.60 -16.99
N VAL A 213 -3.62 -2.58 -16.10
CA VAL A 213 -3.40 -2.48 -14.66
C VAL A 213 -3.61 -3.86 -14.07
N ASP A 214 -2.52 -4.51 -13.68
CA ASP A 214 -2.55 -5.80 -12.99
C ASP A 214 -1.99 -5.63 -11.57
N CYS A 215 -2.69 -6.16 -10.58
CA CYS A 215 -2.27 -6.12 -9.18
C CYS A 215 -1.79 -7.51 -8.79
N PRO A 216 -0.48 -7.71 -8.58
CA PRO A 216 0.06 -9.00 -8.19
C PRO A 216 -0.11 -9.33 -6.71
N VAL A 217 -0.73 -8.44 -5.93
CA VAL A 217 -0.88 -8.55 -4.47
C VAL A 217 -2.36 -8.66 -4.11
N GLU A 218 -2.68 -9.61 -3.23
CA GLU A 218 -4.02 -9.88 -2.69
C GLU A 218 -4.38 -8.95 -1.51
N SER A 219 -5.64 -8.99 -1.05
CA SER A 219 -6.16 -8.14 0.04
C SER A 219 -5.37 -8.22 1.35
N ASN A 220 -4.76 -9.36 1.63
CA ASN A 220 -3.95 -9.62 2.83
C ASN A 220 -2.49 -9.14 2.71
N GLY A 221 -2.12 -8.56 1.56
CA GLY A 221 -0.77 -8.09 1.27
C GLY A 221 0.21 -9.18 0.83
N LEU A 222 -0.28 -10.36 0.44
CA LEU A 222 0.53 -11.45 -0.11
C LEU A 222 0.49 -11.42 -1.64
N PHE A 223 1.58 -11.86 -2.29
CA PHE A 223 1.58 -12.06 -3.74
C PHE A 223 0.59 -13.16 -4.14
N ASN A 224 -0.09 -12.97 -5.26
CA ASN A 224 -1.03 -13.94 -5.82
C ASN A 224 -0.29 -15.10 -6.53
N GLU A 225 -1.00 -16.20 -6.78
CA GLU A 225 -0.44 -17.39 -7.42
C GLU A 225 0.01 -17.16 -8.88
N LYS A 226 -0.38 -16.04 -9.49
CA LYS A 226 0.01 -15.71 -10.88
C LYS A 226 1.46 -15.28 -10.98
N ILE A 227 2.01 -14.70 -9.91
CA ILE A 227 3.44 -14.44 -9.83
C ILE A 227 4.08 -15.65 -9.16
N GLY A 228 4.73 -16.48 -9.97
CA GLY A 228 5.49 -17.60 -9.47
C GLY A 228 6.65 -17.13 -8.59
N VAL A 229 6.92 -17.84 -7.50
CA VAL A 229 8.10 -17.63 -6.66
C VAL A 229 9.41 -17.48 -7.46
N PRO A 230 9.68 -18.29 -8.50
CA PRO A 230 10.90 -18.13 -9.29
C PRO A 230 10.98 -16.77 -9.98
N GLU A 231 9.84 -16.19 -10.39
CA GLU A 231 9.77 -14.90 -11.08
C GLU A 231 10.07 -13.73 -10.14
N LEU A 232 9.86 -13.89 -8.83
CA LEU A 232 10.23 -12.92 -7.80
C LEU A 232 11.74 -12.96 -7.48
N ILE A 233 12.36 -14.14 -7.52
CA ILE A 233 13.77 -14.32 -7.09
C ILE A 233 14.76 -14.28 -8.25
N GLU A 234 14.42 -14.80 -9.44
CA GLU A 234 15.29 -14.77 -10.62
C GLU A 234 15.90 -13.37 -10.88
N PRO A 235 15.12 -12.28 -10.80
CA PRO A 235 15.64 -10.93 -10.91
C PRO A 235 16.77 -10.54 -9.97
N LEU A 236 16.75 -11.08 -8.75
CA LEU A 236 17.68 -10.68 -7.70
C LEU A 236 19.11 -11.10 -8.04
N LYS A 237 19.30 -12.12 -8.88
CA LYS A 237 20.60 -12.65 -9.29
C LYS A 237 21.55 -11.59 -9.82
N ASN A 238 21.00 -10.59 -10.52
CA ASN A 238 21.79 -9.55 -11.16
C ASN A 238 22.09 -8.36 -10.24
N LEU A 239 21.57 -8.36 -9.01
CA LEU A 239 21.78 -7.29 -8.03
C LEU A 239 23.10 -7.47 -7.30
N THR A 240 24.20 -7.01 -7.92
CA THR A 240 25.58 -7.15 -7.40
C THR A 240 25.87 -6.39 -6.09
N GLN A 241 24.96 -5.52 -5.65
CA GLN A 241 25.09 -4.75 -4.41
C GLN A 241 24.06 -5.14 -3.34
N LEU A 242 23.17 -6.09 -3.61
CA LEU A 242 22.17 -6.53 -2.64
C LEU A 242 22.88 -7.28 -1.50
N LYS A 243 22.85 -6.72 -0.29
CA LYS A 243 23.49 -7.31 0.91
C LYS A 243 22.50 -7.98 1.85
N SER A 244 21.26 -7.51 1.86
CA SER A 244 20.19 -8.00 2.74
C SER A 244 18.89 -8.17 1.96
N LEU A 245 18.20 -9.28 2.15
CA LEU A 245 16.90 -9.57 1.57
C LEU A 245 15.92 -9.88 2.70
N TYR A 246 14.74 -9.26 2.66
CA TYR A 246 13.65 -9.58 3.58
C TYR A 246 12.52 -10.25 2.81
N VAL A 247 12.08 -11.41 3.27
CA VAL A 247 11.00 -12.18 2.65
C VAL A 247 9.88 -12.38 3.67
N ASP A 248 8.71 -11.81 3.39
CA ASP A 248 7.62 -11.75 4.37
C ASP A 248 6.45 -12.66 3.99
N ASN A 249 6.10 -13.61 4.87
CA ASN A 249 4.89 -14.43 4.83
C ASN A 249 4.55 -15.08 3.46
N THR A 250 5.55 -15.29 2.62
CA THR A 250 5.41 -15.75 1.23
C THR A 250 5.87 -17.21 1.13
N ASP A 251 5.19 -18.01 0.31
CA ASP A 251 5.71 -19.34 0.00
C ASP A 251 6.88 -19.18 -0.94
N VAL A 252 8.06 -19.60 -0.51
CA VAL A 252 9.23 -19.64 -1.38
C VAL A 252 9.75 -21.07 -1.33
N ASN A 253 9.64 -21.79 -2.44
CA ASN A 253 9.92 -23.24 -2.50
C ASN A 253 11.13 -23.58 -3.37
N ASN A 254 11.56 -22.62 -4.20
CA ASN A 254 12.56 -22.76 -5.24
C ASN A 254 13.09 -21.37 -5.62
N GLY A 255 14.21 -21.32 -6.34
CA GLY A 255 14.83 -20.08 -6.82
C GLY A 255 15.96 -19.53 -5.94
N ILE A 256 16.38 -20.27 -4.91
CA ILE A 256 17.56 -19.94 -4.09
C ILE A 256 18.82 -19.79 -4.94
N GLU A 257 18.94 -20.59 -6.00
CA GLU A 257 20.00 -20.54 -7.00
C GLU A 257 20.09 -19.20 -7.78
N HIS A 258 19.06 -18.37 -7.66
CA HIS A 258 19.01 -17.03 -8.23
C HIS A 258 19.30 -15.94 -7.21
N LEU A 259 19.59 -16.26 -5.95
CA LEU A 259 20.06 -15.25 -5.01
C LEU A 259 21.45 -14.75 -5.43
N PRO A 260 21.71 -13.43 -5.40
CA PRO A 260 22.99 -12.88 -5.82
C PRO A 260 24.09 -13.27 -4.83
N GLU A 261 25.30 -13.53 -5.33
CA GLU A 261 26.48 -13.84 -4.49
C GLU A 261 26.82 -12.72 -3.49
N SER A 262 26.37 -11.50 -3.76
CA SER A 262 26.55 -10.36 -2.85
C SER A 262 25.69 -10.41 -1.60
N LEU A 263 24.66 -11.26 -1.58
CA LEU A 263 23.71 -11.38 -0.49
C LEU A 263 24.38 -11.97 0.75
N LYS A 264 24.33 -11.25 1.86
CA LYS A 264 24.97 -11.64 3.12
C LYS A 264 23.98 -11.98 4.23
N TYR A 265 22.77 -11.42 4.16
CA TYR A 265 21.76 -11.55 5.20
C TYR A 265 20.40 -11.80 4.56
N ILE A 266 19.67 -12.76 5.11
CA ILE A 266 18.27 -12.95 4.79
C ILE A 266 17.48 -12.93 6.09
N SER A 267 16.49 -12.07 6.15
CA SER A 267 15.50 -12.05 7.22
C SER A 267 14.15 -12.46 6.66
N TYR A 268 13.31 -13.04 7.51
CA TYR A 268 11.97 -13.43 7.13
C TYR A 268 11.01 -13.27 8.30
N SER A 269 9.72 -13.21 8.00
CA SER A 269 8.66 -13.31 9.02
C SER A 269 7.62 -14.32 8.57
N THR A 270 7.17 -15.13 9.53
CA THR A 270 6.03 -16.05 9.40
C THR A 270 4.91 -15.68 10.37
N GLU A 271 4.97 -14.50 11.00
CA GLU A 271 4.03 -14.11 12.05
C GLU A 271 2.58 -14.09 11.57
N ARG A 272 2.35 -13.65 10.33
CA ARG A 272 1.00 -13.58 9.74
C ARG A 272 0.59 -14.89 9.07
N ARG A 273 1.57 -15.70 8.65
CA ARG A 273 1.37 -16.97 7.94
C ARG A 273 2.35 -18.04 8.46
N PRO A 274 2.05 -18.68 9.62
CA PRO A 274 2.94 -19.66 10.24
C PRO A 274 3.25 -20.86 9.35
N GLU A 275 2.36 -21.19 8.42
CA GLU A 275 2.49 -22.26 7.44
C GLU A 275 3.23 -21.85 6.15
N SER A 276 3.66 -20.58 6.04
CA SER A 276 4.41 -20.12 4.87
C SER A 276 5.77 -20.82 4.76
N LYS A 277 6.12 -21.19 3.54
CA LYS A 277 7.31 -22.00 3.26
C LYS A 277 8.63 -21.22 3.24
N VAL A 278 8.60 -19.91 3.48
CA VAL A 278 9.82 -19.09 3.62
C VAL A 278 10.79 -19.66 4.67
N LYS A 279 10.26 -20.33 5.71
CA LYS A 279 11.06 -21.00 6.73
C LYS A 279 11.90 -22.17 6.17
N GLU A 280 11.34 -22.94 5.23
CA GLU A 280 12.04 -24.07 4.61
C GLU A 280 13.29 -23.59 3.85
N ILE A 281 13.20 -22.42 3.21
CA ILE A 281 14.34 -21.80 2.53
C ILE A 281 15.32 -21.18 3.51
N ALA A 282 14.85 -20.52 4.57
CA ALA A 282 15.73 -19.98 5.59
C ALA A 282 16.58 -21.08 6.26
N GLU A 283 15.98 -22.26 6.50
CA GLU A 283 16.68 -23.45 7.01
C GLU A 283 17.71 -23.98 5.98
N GLN A 284 17.38 -24.02 4.69
CA GLN A 284 18.33 -24.36 3.62
C GLN A 284 19.47 -23.34 3.48
N LEU A 285 19.22 -22.08 3.86
CA LEU A 285 20.14 -20.95 3.77
C LEU A 285 20.94 -20.70 5.05
N GLU A 286 20.89 -21.58 6.05
CA GLU A 286 21.74 -21.51 7.27
C GLU A 286 23.26 -21.41 6.97
N TRP A 287 23.68 -21.61 5.72
CA TRP A 287 25.04 -21.35 5.22
C TRP A 287 25.40 -19.86 5.03
N ILE A 288 24.45 -18.93 4.91
CA ILE A 288 24.69 -17.50 4.68
C ILE A 288 24.32 -16.66 5.92
N GLY A 289 25.16 -16.73 6.95
CA GLY A 289 25.37 -15.65 7.93
C GLY A 289 24.15 -15.11 8.72
N LYS A 290 23.82 -15.79 9.83
CA LYS A 290 23.04 -15.39 11.03
C LYS A 290 22.18 -14.10 11.01
N HIS A 291 20.87 -14.36 11.17
CA HIS A 291 19.84 -13.71 12.00
C HIS A 291 20.02 -12.27 12.49
N PHE A 292 19.01 -11.45 12.22
CA PHE A 292 18.48 -10.50 13.19
C PHE A 292 17.03 -10.85 13.52
N SER A 293 16.76 -10.89 14.82
CA SER A 293 15.46 -11.02 15.48
C SER A 293 14.46 -9.96 15.03
#